data_AF-A0A936HKJ6-F1
#
_entry.id   AF-A0A936HKJ6-F1
#
_cell.length_a   1.000
_cell.length_b   1.000
_cell.length_c   1.000
_cell.angle_alpha   90.00
_cell.angle_beta   90.00
_cell.angle_gamma   90.00
#
_symmetry.space_group_name_H-M   'P 1'
#
loop_
_entity.id
_entity.type
_entity.pdbx_description
1 polymer ?
#
loop_
_entity_poly.entity_id
_entity_poly.type
_entity_poly.pdbx_seq_one_letter_code
_entity_poly.pdbx_strand_id
1 'polypeptide(L)'
;MTLSLRLDPKTKFILDFVSRIKGQNITTVVERAIKETADGTGIGPRFDEFGSEIGQETWSKFWDPSEGVRTLKLIACPYYPTTFDEDELKAFTDAHREFFYVGSRGNEPRRAFVDILWPKIEDYLAIWREKKSTDYWAAGEAMKADLGVARVQAPDWPTKPKLPERPAAPARTPASEPDLEDDIPF
;
A
#
# COMPACT_ATOMS: atom_id res chain seq x y z
N MET A 1 -22.13 -4.88 15.69
CA MET A 1 -22.33 -5.87 14.61
C MET A 1 -22.47 -7.24 15.23
N THR A 2 -23.41 -8.05 14.77
CA THR A 2 -23.64 -9.42 15.27
C THR A 2 -23.46 -10.42 14.13
N LEU A 3 -22.51 -11.35 14.28
CA LEU A 3 -22.30 -12.45 13.34
C LEU A 3 -23.34 -13.55 13.59
N SER A 4 -24.11 -13.93 12.58
CA SER A 4 -25.04 -15.06 12.64
C SER A 4 -24.45 -16.24 11.87
N LEU A 5 -23.98 -17.27 12.59
CA LEU A 5 -23.44 -18.49 11.99
C LEU A 5 -24.45 -19.63 12.12
N ARG A 6 -24.77 -20.30 10.99
CA ARG A 6 -25.55 -21.54 11.01
C ARG A 6 -24.61 -22.70 11.26
N LEU A 7 -24.77 -23.36 12.40
CA LEU A 7 -24.01 -24.54 12.79
C LEU A 7 -24.91 -25.77 12.68
N ASP A 8 -24.36 -26.87 12.16
CA ASP A 8 -25.02 -28.15 12.28
C ASP A 8 -25.08 -28.60 13.76
N PRO A 9 -26.02 -29.49 14.12
CA PRO A 9 -26.21 -29.90 15.51
C PRO A 9 -24.96 -30.48 16.19
N LYS A 10 -24.08 -31.18 15.43
CA LYS A 10 -22.86 -31.78 15.98
C LYS A 10 -21.83 -30.71 16.32
N THR A 11 -21.61 -29.74 15.43
CA THR A 11 -20.68 -28.64 15.68
C THR A 11 -21.13 -27.77 16.85
N LYS A 12 -22.43 -27.50 16.97
CA LYS A 12 -22.99 -26.80 18.12
C LYS A 12 -22.70 -27.55 19.43
N PHE A 13 -22.95 -28.86 19.48
CA PHE A 13 -22.68 -29.67 20.66
C PHE A 13 -21.20 -29.63 21.08
N ILE A 14 -20.27 -29.75 20.12
CA ILE A 14 -18.82 -29.67 20.38
C ILE A 14 -18.46 -28.31 21.01
N LEU A 15 -19.01 -27.23 20.48
CA LEU A 15 -18.75 -25.88 20.97
C LEU A 15 -19.30 -25.65 22.40
N ASP A 16 -20.51 -26.15 22.67
CA ASP A 16 -21.13 -26.14 24.01
C ASP A 16 -20.33 -26.98 25.01
N PHE A 17 -19.84 -28.15 24.60
CA PHE A 17 -19.01 -29.00 25.44
C PHE A 17 -17.68 -28.32 25.80
N VAL A 18 -16.95 -27.80 24.81
CA VAL A 18 -15.65 -27.15 25.02
C VAL A 18 -15.77 -25.89 25.88
N SER A 19 -16.79 -25.06 25.63
CA SER A 19 -17.03 -23.85 26.42
C SER A 19 -17.27 -24.16 27.89
N ARG A 20 -18.08 -25.19 28.20
CA ARG A 20 -18.32 -25.66 29.58
C ARG A 20 -17.06 -26.20 30.24
N ILE A 21 -16.29 -27.06 29.56
CA ILE A 21 -15.05 -27.63 30.12
C ILE A 21 -14.00 -26.54 30.40
N LYS A 22 -13.91 -25.53 29.54
CA LYS A 22 -12.95 -24.42 29.69
C LYS A 22 -13.45 -23.29 30.60
N GLY A 23 -14.71 -23.32 31.05
CA GLY A 23 -15.32 -22.24 31.84
C GLY A 23 -15.39 -20.90 31.10
N GLN A 24 -15.44 -20.93 29.76
CA GLN A 24 -15.47 -19.76 28.90
C GLN A 24 -16.82 -19.65 28.20
N ASN A 25 -17.25 -18.45 27.84
CA ASN A 25 -18.41 -18.31 26.98
C ASN A 25 -18.08 -18.79 25.55
N ILE A 26 -19.11 -19.18 24.80
CA ILE A 26 -18.96 -19.67 23.42
C ILE A 26 -18.23 -18.64 22.54
N THR A 27 -18.57 -17.36 22.70
CA THR A 27 -17.96 -16.26 21.95
C THR A 27 -16.44 -16.23 22.10
N THR A 28 -15.91 -16.35 23.33
CA THR A 28 -14.48 -16.37 23.61
C THR A 28 -13.79 -17.59 23.00
N VAL A 29 -14.44 -18.76 23.04
CA VAL A 29 -13.90 -19.98 22.41
C VAL A 29 -13.80 -19.79 20.89
N VAL A 30 -14.83 -19.21 20.26
CA VAL A 30 -14.85 -18.94 18.82
C VAL A 30 -13.82 -17.89 18.43
N GLU A 31 -13.80 -16.74 19.11
CA GLU A 31 -12.86 -15.65 18.83
C GLU A 31 -11.41 -16.12 18.95
N ARG A 32 -11.10 -16.92 19.98
CA ARG A 32 -9.77 -17.50 20.16
C ARG A 32 -9.42 -18.46 19.03
N ALA A 33 -10.33 -19.35 18.66
CA ALA A 33 -10.09 -20.31 17.58
C ALA A 33 -9.89 -19.62 16.22
N ILE A 34 -10.67 -18.57 15.94
CA ILE A 34 -10.50 -17.73 14.74
C ILE A 34 -9.13 -17.06 14.76
N LYS A 35 -8.76 -16.43 15.89
CA LYS A 35 -7.47 -15.73 16.01
C LYS A 35 -6.29 -16.68 15.86
N GLU A 36 -6.31 -17.83 16.52
CA GLU A 36 -5.25 -18.85 16.39
C GLU A 36 -5.11 -19.34 14.93
N THR A 37 -6.24 -19.54 14.24
CA THR A 37 -6.24 -19.95 12.83
C THR A 37 -5.72 -18.83 11.92
N ALA A 38 -6.15 -17.60 12.16
CA ALA A 38 -5.75 -16.43 11.38
C ALA A 38 -4.25 -16.13 11.56
N ASP A 39 -3.73 -16.23 12.78
CA ASP A 39 -2.31 -16.05 13.10
C ASP A 39 -1.43 -17.12 12.41
N GLY A 40 -1.98 -18.32 12.16
CA GLY A 40 -1.32 -19.39 11.41
C GLY A 40 -1.49 -19.32 9.90
N THR A 41 -2.26 -18.37 9.37
CA THR A 41 -2.54 -18.22 7.94
C THR A 41 -1.80 -17.00 7.39
N GLY A 42 -0.84 -17.22 6.49
CA GLY A 42 -0.05 -16.17 5.88
C GLY A 42 -0.17 -16.13 4.35
N ILE A 43 0.23 -14.99 3.77
CA ILE A 43 0.23 -14.73 2.34
C ILE A 43 1.67 -14.51 1.88
N GLY A 44 2.09 -15.36 0.93
CA GLY A 44 3.39 -15.28 0.26
C GLY A 44 4.60 -15.51 1.16
N PRO A 45 5.78 -15.74 0.58
CA PRO A 45 7.03 -15.73 1.33
C PRO A 45 7.43 -14.29 1.67
N ARG A 46 7.78 -14.06 2.92
CA ARG A 46 8.44 -12.86 3.43
C ARG A 46 9.94 -13.14 3.44
N PHE A 47 10.72 -12.23 2.88
CA PHE A 47 12.17 -12.33 2.83
C PHE A 47 12.84 -11.31 3.75
N ASP A 48 14.02 -11.65 4.28
CA ASP A 48 14.89 -10.69 4.97
C ASP A 48 15.74 -9.85 4.00
N GLU A 49 16.57 -8.96 4.56
CA GLU A 49 17.50 -8.11 3.79
C GLU A 49 18.54 -8.89 2.99
N PHE A 50 18.74 -10.18 3.30
CA PHE A 50 19.68 -11.08 2.64
C PHE A 50 18.99 -12.03 1.64
N GLY A 51 17.68 -11.87 1.43
CA GLY A 51 16.89 -12.69 0.51
C GLY A 51 16.52 -14.08 1.04
N SER A 52 16.70 -14.33 2.34
CA SER A 52 16.27 -15.58 2.97
C SER A 52 14.79 -15.50 3.35
N GLU A 53 14.04 -16.58 3.11
CA GLU A 53 12.64 -16.66 3.52
C GLU A 53 12.54 -16.75 5.05
N ILE A 54 11.89 -15.77 5.66
CA ILE A 54 11.75 -15.63 7.11
C ILE A 54 10.31 -15.84 7.61
N GLY A 55 9.35 -16.06 6.71
CA GLY A 55 7.97 -16.39 7.09
C GLY A 55 6.95 -15.96 6.04
N GLN A 56 5.73 -15.68 6.49
CA GLN A 56 4.64 -15.18 5.65
C GLN A 56 3.99 -13.96 6.29
N GLU A 57 3.42 -13.05 5.49
CA GLU A 57 2.67 -11.91 6.01
C GLU A 57 1.27 -12.36 6.44
N THR A 58 0.89 -12.14 7.69
CA THR A 58 -0.42 -12.53 8.22
C THR A 58 -1.41 -11.37 8.22
N TRP A 59 -2.67 -11.64 8.59
CA TRP A 59 -3.74 -10.63 8.66
C TRP A 59 -3.34 -9.37 9.43
N SER A 60 -2.48 -9.48 10.45
CA SER A 60 -2.06 -8.34 11.28
C SER A 60 -1.27 -7.29 10.50
N LYS A 61 -0.55 -7.69 9.45
CA LYS A 61 0.18 -6.75 8.58
C LYS A 61 -0.78 -5.84 7.80
N PHE A 62 -1.89 -6.41 7.35
CA PHE A 62 -2.87 -5.76 6.49
C PHE A 62 -3.95 -5.02 7.27
N TRP A 63 -4.21 -5.44 8.51
CA TRP A 63 -5.26 -4.87 9.34
C TRP A 63 -5.06 -3.36 9.56
N ASP A 64 -6.15 -2.62 9.37
CA ASP A 64 -6.24 -1.19 9.64
C ASP A 64 -7.70 -0.83 9.97
N PRO A 65 -7.95 0.13 10.89
CA PRO A 65 -9.29 0.66 11.11
C PRO A 65 -9.89 1.35 9.87
N SER A 66 -9.06 1.95 9.03
CA SER A 66 -9.48 2.56 7.78
C SER A 66 -9.61 1.48 6.70
N GLU A 67 -10.81 1.33 6.16
CA GLU A 67 -11.09 0.37 5.09
C GLU A 67 -10.18 0.61 3.89
N GLY A 68 -9.99 1.87 3.49
CA GLY A 68 -9.15 2.19 2.35
C GLY A 68 -7.69 1.85 2.55
N VAL A 69 -7.15 2.12 3.74
CA VAL A 69 -5.77 1.74 4.05
C VAL A 69 -5.61 0.22 4.01
N ARG A 70 -6.58 -0.54 4.55
CA ARG A 70 -6.56 -2.01 4.52
C ARG A 70 -6.63 -2.55 3.10
N THR A 71 -7.55 -2.04 2.27
CA THR A 71 -7.69 -2.46 0.87
C THR A 71 -6.43 -2.16 0.07
N LEU A 72 -5.86 -0.96 0.20
CA LEU A 72 -4.60 -0.59 -0.46
C LEU A 72 -3.44 -1.50 -0.05
N LYS A 73 -3.33 -1.86 1.24
CA LYS A 73 -2.30 -2.82 1.70
C LYS A 73 -2.46 -4.20 1.07
N LEU A 74 -3.71 -4.68 0.91
CA LEU A 74 -4.00 -5.99 0.32
C LEU A 74 -3.69 -6.01 -1.19
N ILE A 75 -4.24 -5.08 -1.97
CA ILE A 75 -4.03 -5.06 -3.43
C ILE A 75 -2.58 -4.72 -3.83
N ALA A 76 -1.83 -4.07 -2.93
CA ALA A 76 -0.41 -3.82 -3.13
C ALA A 76 0.49 -5.02 -2.76
N CYS A 77 -0.07 -6.07 -2.16
CA CYS A 77 0.63 -7.32 -1.87
C CYS A 77 0.68 -8.19 -3.14
N PRO A 78 1.87 -8.51 -3.68
CA PRO A 78 1.98 -9.28 -4.93
C PRO A 78 1.39 -10.69 -4.88
N TYR A 79 1.29 -11.25 -3.67
CA TYR A 79 0.83 -12.62 -3.44
C TYR A 79 -0.63 -12.71 -2.98
N TYR A 80 -1.30 -11.55 -2.81
CA TYR A 80 -2.71 -11.52 -2.45
C TYR A 80 -3.55 -11.92 -3.68
N PRO A 81 -4.45 -12.91 -3.56
CA PRO A 81 -5.32 -13.31 -4.65
C PRO A 81 -6.42 -12.25 -4.86
N THR A 82 -6.24 -11.40 -5.87
CA THR A 82 -7.18 -10.35 -6.25
C THR A 82 -8.33 -10.86 -7.11
N THR A 83 -9.46 -10.17 -7.02
CA THR A 83 -10.59 -10.27 -7.94
C THR A 83 -10.45 -9.29 -9.10
N PHE A 84 -11.30 -9.42 -10.13
CA PHE A 84 -11.28 -8.51 -11.29
C PHE A 84 -11.47 -7.03 -10.90
N ASP A 85 -12.41 -6.74 -9.99
CA ASP A 85 -12.66 -5.37 -9.53
C ASP A 85 -11.47 -4.83 -8.72
N GLU A 86 -10.82 -5.68 -7.92
CA GLU A 86 -9.61 -5.32 -7.17
C GLU A 86 -8.40 -5.09 -8.08
N ASP A 87 -8.25 -5.86 -9.16
CA ASP A 87 -7.20 -5.64 -10.16
C ASP A 87 -7.36 -4.30 -10.87
N GLU A 88 -8.60 -3.90 -11.15
CA GLU A 88 -8.89 -2.60 -11.75
C GLU A 88 -8.64 -1.46 -10.76
N LEU A 89 -9.07 -1.61 -9.50
CA LEU A 89 -8.75 -0.66 -8.43
C LEU A 89 -7.24 -0.54 -8.23
N LYS A 90 -6.51 -1.66 -8.30
CA LYS A 90 -5.05 -1.67 -8.24
C LYS A 90 -4.45 -0.86 -9.39
N ALA A 91 -4.89 -1.09 -10.63
CA ALA A 91 -4.43 -0.34 -11.78
C ALA A 91 -4.73 1.17 -11.67
N PHE A 92 -5.90 1.52 -11.17
CA PHE A 92 -6.29 2.92 -10.91
C PHE A 92 -5.38 3.58 -9.86
N THR A 93 -5.16 2.92 -8.73
CA THR A 93 -4.34 3.45 -7.63
C THR A 93 -2.86 3.51 -7.98
N ASP A 94 -2.37 2.59 -8.82
CA ASP A 94 -1.02 2.63 -9.40
C ASP A 94 -0.86 3.80 -10.39
N ALA A 95 -1.87 4.05 -11.24
CA ALA A 95 -1.89 5.20 -12.14
C ALA A 95 -1.88 6.55 -11.41
N HIS A 96 -2.45 6.60 -10.20
CA HIS A 96 -2.62 7.81 -9.39
C HIS A 96 -1.84 7.73 -8.07
N ARG A 97 -0.66 7.08 -8.12
CA ARG A 97 0.09 6.68 -6.93
C ARG A 97 0.30 7.78 -5.89
N GLU A 98 0.54 9.01 -6.33
CA GLU A 98 0.77 10.18 -5.47
C GLU A 98 -0.40 10.50 -4.53
N PHE A 99 -1.62 10.09 -4.87
CA PHE A 99 -2.80 10.27 -4.01
C PHE A 99 -2.93 9.18 -2.95
N PHE A 100 -2.44 7.97 -3.25
CA PHE A 100 -2.73 6.78 -2.45
C PHE A 100 -1.53 6.27 -1.65
N TYR A 101 -0.30 6.52 -2.09
CA TYR A 101 0.90 5.94 -1.49
C TYR A 101 1.95 6.99 -1.12
N VAL A 102 2.82 6.62 -0.19
CA VAL A 102 3.97 7.41 0.24
C VAL A 102 5.22 6.98 -0.54
N GLY A 103 5.79 7.92 -1.30
CA GLY A 103 7.02 7.72 -2.05
C GLY A 103 6.85 6.98 -3.38
N SER A 104 7.83 7.13 -4.26
CA SER A 104 7.81 6.56 -5.62
C SER A 104 8.01 5.04 -5.66
N ARG A 105 8.56 4.45 -4.58
CA ARG A 105 8.85 3.01 -4.47
C ARG A 105 8.08 2.30 -3.34
N GLY A 106 7.43 3.04 -2.45
CA GLY A 106 6.79 2.48 -1.25
C GLY A 106 5.31 2.20 -1.48
N ASN A 107 4.85 1.00 -1.12
CA ASN A 107 3.42 0.63 -1.14
C ASN A 107 2.71 0.99 0.18
N GLU A 108 3.27 1.93 0.95
CA GLU A 108 2.67 2.38 2.21
C GLU A 108 1.55 3.38 1.91
N PRO A 109 0.30 3.13 2.34
CA PRO A 109 -0.80 4.04 2.03
C PRO A 109 -0.66 5.41 2.71
N ARG A 110 -0.95 6.47 1.97
CA ARG A 110 -0.97 7.86 2.47
C ARG A 110 -2.30 8.12 3.19
N ARG A 111 -2.41 7.63 4.43
CA ARG A 111 -3.64 7.66 5.24
C ARG A 111 -4.41 8.99 5.15
N ALA A 112 -3.73 10.12 5.33
CA ALA A 112 -4.39 11.44 5.36
C ALA A 112 -5.19 11.74 4.08
N PHE A 113 -4.74 11.25 2.92
CA PHE A 113 -5.47 11.45 1.66
C PHE A 113 -6.49 10.35 1.47
N VAL A 114 -6.11 9.11 1.78
CA VAL A 114 -6.99 7.93 1.68
C VAL A 114 -8.27 8.16 2.49
N ASP A 115 -8.18 8.60 3.74
CA ASP A 115 -9.36 8.81 4.58
C ASP A 115 -10.34 9.87 4.03
N ILE A 116 -9.86 10.79 3.18
CA ILE A 116 -10.68 11.83 2.52
C ILE A 116 -11.27 11.32 1.20
N LEU A 117 -10.47 10.62 0.41
CA LEU A 117 -10.80 10.21 -0.96
C LEU A 117 -11.59 8.90 -0.98
N TRP A 118 -11.33 7.98 -0.05
CA TRP A 118 -11.91 6.64 -0.07
C TRP A 118 -13.45 6.60 -0.08
N PRO A 119 -14.17 7.50 0.62
CA PRO A 119 -15.63 7.54 0.55
C PRO A 119 -16.20 7.76 -0.86
N LYS A 120 -15.40 8.27 -1.80
CA LYS A 120 -15.77 8.54 -3.20
C LYS A 120 -14.96 7.71 -4.20
N ILE A 121 -14.31 6.62 -3.75
CA ILE A 121 -13.39 5.86 -4.60
C ILE A 121 -14.05 5.32 -5.87
N GLU A 122 -15.29 4.84 -5.76
CA GLU A 122 -16.09 4.33 -6.88
C GLU A 122 -16.40 5.42 -7.91
N ASP A 123 -16.64 6.66 -7.48
CA ASP A 123 -16.90 7.78 -8.38
C ASP A 123 -15.64 8.12 -9.20
N TYR A 124 -14.47 8.12 -8.56
CA TYR A 124 -13.20 8.35 -9.27
C TYR A 124 -12.86 7.21 -10.21
N LEU A 125 -13.15 5.97 -9.80
CA LEU A 125 -12.96 4.78 -10.64
C LEU A 125 -13.87 4.82 -11.87
N ALA A 126 -15.12 5.25 -11.71
CA ALA A 126 -16.05 5.46 -12.82
C ALA A 126 -15.54 6.55 -13.79
N ILE A 127 -15.10 7.70 -13.28
CA ILE A 127 -14.49 8.77 -14.10
C ILE A 127 -13.28 8.22 -14.88
N TRP A 128 -12.43 7.43 -14.22
CA TRP A 128 -11.25 6.85 -14.87
C TRP A 128 -11.64 5.82 -15.93
N ARG A 129 -12.60 4.93 -15.66
CA ARG A 129 -13.12 3.97 -16.63
C ARG A 129 -13.62 4.64 -17.91
N GLU A 130 -14.38 5.73 -17.76
CA GLU A 130 -14.98 6.46 -18.87
C GLU A 130 -13.97 7.31 -19.65
N LYS A 131 -13.06 7.98 -18.94
CA LYS A 131 -12.20 9.02 -19.52
C LYS A 131 -10.76 8.60 -19.74
N LYS A 132 -10.28 7.44 -19.25
CA LYS A 132 -8.86 7.04 -19.39
C LYS A 132 -8.31 7.08 -20.82
N SER A 133 -9.15 6.91 -21.84
CA SER A 133 -8.73 6.95 -23.25
C SER A 133 -8.74 8.36 -23.86
N THR A 134 -9.53 9.29 -23.30
CA THR A 134 -9.77 10.63 -23.87
C THR A 134 -9.18 11.74 -22.99
N ASP A 135 -9.36 11.63 -21.69
CA ASP A 135 -8.82 12.50 -20.65
C ASP A 135 -8.36 11.66 -19.45
N TYR A 136 -7.13 11.17 -19.54
CA TYR A 136 -6.50 10.34 -18.52
C TYR A 136 -6.41 11.03 -17.15
N TRP A 137 -6.41 12.37 -17.12
CA TRP A 137 -6.15 13.15 -15.91
C TRP A 137 -7.42 13.52 -15.14
N ALA A 138 -8.61 13.38 -15.74
CA ALA A 138 -9.89 13.79 -15.17
C ALA A 138 -10.14 13.26 -13.73
N ALA A 139 -9.82 11.99 -13.47
CA ALA A 139 -10.00 11.40 -12.15
C ALA A 139 -9.03 12.02 -11.12
N GLY A 140 -7.78 12.27 -11.52
CA GLY A 140 -6.79 12.96 -10.70
C GLY A 140 -7.17 14.41 -10.36
N GLU A 141 -7.78 15.12 -11.30
CA GLU A 141 -8.29 16.48 -11.06
C GLU A 141 -9.45 16.49 -10.07
N ALA A 142 -10.38 15.54 -10.20
CA ALA A 142 -11.48 15.37 -9.25
C ALA A 142 -10.95 15.09 -7.82
N MET A 143 -9.98 14.18 -7.68
CA MET A 143 -9.34 13.90 -6.39
C MET A 143 -8.61 15.13 -5.83
N LYS A 144 -7.92 15.89 -6.68
CA LYS A 144 -7.24 17.13 -6.28
C LYS A 144 -8.22 18.18 -5.75
N ALA A 145 -9.37 18.33 -6.42
CA ALA A 145 -10.42 19.25 -6.00
C ALA A 145 -10.97 18.87 -4.61
N ASP A 146 -11.24 17.58 -4.38
CA ASP A 146 -11.75 17.11 -3.09
C ASP A 146 -10.74 17.25 -1.94
N LEU A 147 -9.43 17.02 -2.19
CA LEU A 147 -8.38 17.34 -1.22
C LEU A 147 -8.33 18.84 -0.91
N GLY A 148 -8.53 19.69 -1.92
CA GLY A 148 -8.62 21.14 -1.77
C GLY A 148 -9.78 21.60 -0.89
N VAL A 149 -10.96 20.98 -1.05
CA VAL A 149 -12.14 21.23 -0.19
C VAL A 149 -11.84 20.87 1.26
N ALA A 150 -11.12 19.76 1.48
CA ALA A 150 -10.65 19.33 2.80
C ALA A 150 -9.47 20.16 3.35
N ARG A 151 -9.00 21.18 2.62
CA ARG A 151 -7.84 22.04 2.96
C ARG A 151 -6.53 21.25 3.12
N VAL A 152 -6.41 20.12 2.43
CA VAL A 152 -5.19 19.33 2.38
C VAL A 152 -4.42 19.69 1.12
N GLN A 153 -3.11 19.91 1.27
CA GLN A 153 -2.26 20.20 0.12
C GLN A 153 -2.17 18.95 -0.76
N ALA A 154 -2.82 19.03 -1.92
CA ALA A 154 -2.82 17.97 -2.90
C ALA A 154 -1.42 17.80 -3.53
N PRO A 155 -1.09 16.60 -4.04
CA PRO A 155 0.21 16.36 -4.64
C PRO A 155 0.36 17.13 -5.97
N ASP A 156 1.61 17.37 -6.37
CA ASP A 156 1.92 17.90 -7.70
C ASP A 156 1.67 16.81 -8.75
N TRP A 157 0.44 16.79 -9.25
CA TRP A 157 -0.06 15.85 -10.26
C TRP A 157 -0.71 16.59 -11.44
N PRO A 158 -0.46 16.19 -12.71
CA PRO A 158 0.44 15.12 -13.16
C PRO A 158 1.92 15.41 -12.92
N THR A 159 2.71 14.37 -12.59
CA THR A 159 4.16 14.52 -12.40
C THR A 159 4.77 14.97 -13.73
N LYS A 160 5.18 16.23 -13.81
CA LYS A 160 6.02 16.68 -14.93
C LYS A 160 7.27 15.80 -14.93
N PRO A 161 7.67 15.18 -16.06
CA PRO A 161 8.89 14.39 -16.08
C PRO A 161 10.02 15.28 -15.58
N LYS A 162 10.66 14.88 -14.47
CA LYS A 162 11.92 15.49 -14.06
C LYS A 162 12.86 15.26 -15.22
N LEU A 163 13.22 16.33 -15.95
CA LEU A 163 14.38 16.26 -16.83
C LEU A 163 15.52 15.67 -15.99
N PRO A 164 16.29 14.69 -16.50
CA PRO A 164 17.47 14.25 -15.79
C PRO A 164 18.30 15.49 -15.51
N GLU A 165 18.55 15.78 -14.23
CA GLU A 165 19.50 16.80 -13.84
C GLU A 165 20.79 16.45 -14.56
N ARG A 166 21.12 17.25 -15.57
CA ARG A 166 22.39 17.16 -16.27
C ARG A 166 23.44 17.20 -15.16
N PRO A 167 24.27 16.16 -14.99
CA PRO A 167 25.26 16.17 -13.93
C PRO A 167 26.04 17.46 -14.08
N ALA A 168 26.05 18.27 -13.01
CA ALA A 168 26.78 19.52 -12.96
C ALA A 168 28.20 19.21 -13.45
N ALA A 169 28.61 19.89 -14.52
CA ALA A 169 29.97 19.76 -15.05
C ALA A 169 30.93 19.91 -13.86
N PRO A 170 31.92 19.00 -13.69
CA PRO A 170 32.85 19.12 -12.58
C PRO A 170 33.51 20.49 -12.67
N ALA A 171 33.44 21.24 -11.57
CA ALA A 171 34.12 22.51 -11.42
C ALA A 171 35.60 22.32 -11.80
N ARG A 172 36.06 23.07 -12.81
CA ARG A 172 37.47 23.12 -13.18
C ARG A 172 38.26 23.56 -11.95
N THR A 173 39.06 22.65 -11.41
CA THR A 173 40.12 22.95 -10.45
C THR A 173 41.08 23.96 -11.11
N PRO A 174 41.43 25.09 -10.46
CA PRO A 174 42.49 25.94 -10.97
C PRO A 174 43.82 25.17 -10.91
N ALA A 175 44.52 25.13 -12.04
CA ALA A 175 45.79 24.46 -12.21
C ALA A 175 46.84 25.02 -11.24
N SER A 176 47.48 24.14 -10.49
CA SER A 176 48.75 24.42 -9.81
C SER A 176 49.86 24.51 -10.87
N GLU A 177 50.66 25.57 -10.79
CA GLU A 177 51.85 25.80 -11.62
C GLU A 177 52.89 24.69 -11.40
N PRO A 178 53.56 24.19 -12.47
CA PRO A 178 54.73 23.35 -12.32
C PRO A 178 56.00 24.22 -12.28
N ASP A 179 56.54 24.44 -11.08
CA ASP A 179 57.93 24.84 -10.85
C ASP A 179 58.80 23.57 -10.89
N LEU A 180 59.51 23.35 -12.00
CA LEU A 180 60.73 22.53 -12.01
C LEU A 180 61.72 23.17 -12.99
N GLU A 181 62.62 23.92 -12.38
CA GLU A 181 63.77 24.59 -12.95
C GLU A 181 64.73 23.62 -13.67
N ASP A 182 65.38 24.20 -14.68
CA ASP A 182 66.47 23.68 -15.49
C ASP A 182 67.61 23.06 -14.67
N ASP A 183 68.05 21.86 -15.04
CA ASP A 183 69.48 21.52 -15.06
C ASP A 183 69.79 20.27 -15.89
N ILE A 184 70.30 20.46 -17.13
CA ILE A 184 71.17 19.48 -17.80
C ILE A 184 72.33 20.28 -18.43
N PRO A 185 73.57 20.15 -17.94
CA PRO A 185 74.73 20.83 -18.53
C PRO A 185 75.26 20.08 -19.77
N PHE A 186 75.93 20.86 -20.63
CA PHE A 186 76.48 20.54 -21.96
C PHE A 186 77.12 19.17 -22.17
#